data_AF-A0A528AZI1-F1
#
_entry.id   AF-A0A528AZI1-F1
#
_cell.length_a   1.000
_cell.length_b   1.000
_cell.length_c   1.000
_cell.angle_alpha   90.00
_cell.angle_beta   90.00
_cell.angle_gamma   90.00
#
_symmetry.space_group_name_H-M   'P 1'
#
loop_
_entity.id
_entity.type
_entity.pdbx_description
1 polymer ?
#
loop_
_entity_poly.entity_id
_entity_poly.type
_entity_poly.pdbx_seq_one_letter_code
_entity_poly.pdbx_strand_id
1 'polypeptide(L)' 'MPNYDVLCIGNAIVDIIAHCDDAFLQTNGIIKGAMNLIDTRRAELLYSRMGPAIEASGGSAGNTAAG' A
#
# COMPACT_ATOMS: atom_id res chain seq x y z
N MET A 1 -16.42 11.57 -30.88
CA MET A 1 -16.43 11.74 -29.40
C MET A 1 -15.29 10.92 -28.84
N PRO A 2 -14.58 11.38 -27.79
CA PRO A 2 -13.60 10.53 -27.12
C PRO A 2 -14.30 9.37 -26.40
N ASN A 3 -13.67 8.20 -26.35
CA ASN A 3 -14.22 7.00 -25.70
C ASN A 3 -14.01 6.98 -24.18
N TYR A 4 -13.18 7.89 -23.65
CA TYR A 4 -12.79 7.92 -22.24
C TYR A 4 -12.73 9.37 -21.74
N ASP A 5 -13.21 9.59 -20.52
CA ASP A 5 -13.08 10.88 -19.83
C ASP A 5 -11.72 11.01 -19.15
N VAL A 6 -11.27 9.93 -18.48
CA VAL A 6 -10.02 9.91 -17.71
C VAL A 6 -9.27 8.60 -17.97
N LEU A 7 -7.98 8.71 -18.28
CA LEU A 7 -7.04 7.60 -18.31
C LEU A 7 -6.04 7.78 -17.17
N CYS A 8 -6.00 6.81 -16.26
CA CYS A 8 -5.04 6.77 -15.17
C CYS A 8 -3.93 5.76 -15.48
N ILE A 9 -2.67 6.16 -15.26
CA ILE A 9 -1.50 5.28 -15.39
C ILE A 9 -0.73 5.34 -14.08
N GLY A 10 -0.46 4.19 -13.48
CA GLY A 10 0.33 4.11 -12.25
C GLY A 10 0.69 2.69 -11.87
N ASN A 11 1.41 2.56 -10.76
CA ASN A 11 1.84 1.26 -10.26
C ASN A 11 0.63 0.43 -9.84
N ALA A 12 0.48 -0.73 -10.45
CA ALA A 12 -0.51 -1.72 -10.05
C ALA A 12 -0.06 -2.39 -8.75
N ILE A 13 -0.83 -2.21 -7.68
CA ILE A 13 -0.51 -2.66 -6.32
C ILE A 13 -1.73 -3.35 -5.73
N VAL A 14 -1.49 -4.38 -4.92
CA VAL A 14 -2.49 -4.96 -4.01
C VAL A 14 -2.14 -4.50 -2.60
N ASP A 15 -3.13 -3.94 -1.91
CA ASP A 15 -2.95 -3.44 -0.55
C ASP A 15 -3.20 -4.57 0.46
N ILE A 16 -2.30 -4.67 1.44
CA ILE A 16 -2.42 -5.54 2.61
C ILE A 16 -2.51 -4.63 3.83
N ILE A 17 -3.67 -4.62 4.49
CA ILE A 17 -4.01 -3.60 5.50
C ILE A 17 -4.23 -4.27 6.85
N ALA A 18 -3.50 -3.80 7.87
CA ALA A 18 -3.62 -4.26 9.24
C ALA A 18 -3.53 -3.08 10.22
N HIS A 19 -4.17 -3.21 11.39
CA HIS A 19 -4.02 -2.25 12.48
C HIS A 19 -2.68 -2.43 13.20
N CYS A 20 -2.04 -1.32 13.57
CA CYS A 20 -0.84 -1.31 14.42
C CYS A 20 -0.85 -0.06 15.32
N ASP A 21 0.01 -0.06 16.33
CA ASP A 21 0.24 1.10 17.19
C ASP A 21 1.44 1.95 16.73
N ASP A 22 1.63 3.12 17.33
CA ASP A 22 2.76 4.00 16.99
C ASP A 22 4.12 3.39 17.36
N ALA A 23 4.15 2.48 18.35
CA ALA A 23 5.37 1.78 18.76
C ALA A 23 5.88 0.83 17.67
N PHE A 24 4.97 0.17 16.94
CA PHE A 24 5.30 -0.65 15.79
C PHE A 24 6.00 0.15 14.69
N LEU A 25 5.49 1.34 14.38
CA LEU A 25 6.07 2.21 13.35
C LEU A 25 7.49 2.63 13.73
N GLN A 26 7.71 3.04 14.98
CA GLN A 26 9.04 3.42 15.49
C GLN A 26 10.00 2.23 15.47
N THR A 27 9.59 1.07 15.99
CA THR A 27 10.41 -0.15 16.08
C THR A 27 10.88 -0.66 14.71
N ASN A 28 10.04 -0.49 13.68
CA ASN A 28 10.33 -0.97 12.33
C ASN A 28 10.92 0.11 11.41
N GLY A 29 11.11 1.34 11.92
CA GLY A 29 11.62 2.47 11.14
C GLY A 29 10.71 2.84 9.98
N ILE A 30 9.39 2.92 10.22
CA ILE A 30 8.39 3.29 9.22
C ILE A 30 8.02 4.75 9.41
N ILE A 31 8.14 5.55 8.34
CA ILE A 31 7.72 6.95 8.36
C ILE A 31 6.19 7.01 8.34
N LYS A 32 5.59 7.49 9.43
CA LYS A 32 4.13 7.59 9.59
C LYS A 32 3.54 8.50 8.51
N GLY A 33 2.53 8.01 7.80
CA GLY A 33 1.81 8.75 6.75
C GLY A 33 2.53 8.85 5.40
N ALA A 34 3.61 8.09 5.18
CA ALA A 34 4.37 8.09 3.93
C ALA A 34 4.33 6.73 3.22
N MET A 35 4.55 6.76 1.90
CA MET A 35 4.90 5.56 1.12
C MET A 35 6.39 5.27 1.32
N ASN A 36 6.70 4.11 1.90
CA ASN A 36 8.08 3.66 2.10
C ASN A 36 8.40 2.58 1.06
N LEU A 37 9.30 2.84 0.13
CA LEU A 37 9.78 1.80 -0.80
C LEU A 37 10.62 0.77 -0.03
N ILE A 38 10.37 -0.50 -0.30
CA ILE A 38 11.03 -1.62 0.38
C ILE A 38 11.45 -2.68 -0.64
N ASP A 39 12.53 -3.38 -0.34
CA ASP A 39 12.93 -4.59 -1.07
C ASP A 39 12.15 -5.83 -0.58
N THR A 40 12.34 -6.95 -1.26
CA THR A 40 11.68 -8.22 -0.93
C THR A 40 11.98 -8.68 0.51
N ARG A 41 13.22 -8.55 0.96
CA ARG A 41 13.62 -8.97 2.31
C ARG A 41 12.89 -8.17 3.38
N ARG A 42 12.75 -6.85 3.18
CA ARG A 42 12.01 -5.99 4.10
C ARG A 42 10.50 -6.24 4.02
N ALA A 43 9.96 -6.57 2.84
CA ALA A 43 8.56 -6.98 2.70
C ALA A 43 8.26 -8.24 3.53
N GLU A 44 9.08 -9.29 3.42
CA GLU A 44 8.93 -10.52 4.21
C GLU A 44 9.03 -10.26 5.72
N LEU A 45 10.02 -9.46 6.14
CA LEU A 45 10.21 -9.10 7.56
C LEU A 45 8.99 -8.36 8.14
N LEU A 46 8.45 -7.39 7.41
CA LEU A 46 7.30 -6.61 7.87
C LEU A 46 6.04 -7.47 7.86
N TYR A 47 5.87 -8.32 6.84
CA TYR A 47 4.76 -9.26 6.75
C TYR A 47 4.77 -10.28 7.90
N SER A 48 5.94 -10.82 8.27
CA SER A 48 6.06 -11.75 9.40
C SER A 48 5.77 -11.11 10.76
N ARG A 49 5.84 -9.78 10.85
CA ARG A 49 5.55 -8.99 12.05
C ARG A 49 4.15 -8.39 12.04
N MET A 50 3.44 -8.48 10.92
CA MET A 50 2.11 -7.93 10.75
C MET A 50 1.08 -8.78 11.51
N GLY A 51 0.07 -8.13 12.08
CA GLY A 51 -1.09 -8.82 12.63
C GLY A 51 -2.02 -9.36 11.52
N PRO A 52 -3.22 -9.85 11.88
CA PRO A 52 -4.24 -10.21 10.90
C PRO A 52 -4.52 -9.04 9.95
N ALA A 53 -4.56 -9.35 8.65
CA ALA A 53 -4.70 -8.35 7.60
C ALA A 53 -5.89 -8.64 6.69
N ILE A 54 -6.33 -7.61 5.98
CA ILE A 54 -7.24 -7.72 4.85
C ILE A 54 -6.52 -7.37 3.56
N GLU A 55 -6.95 -7.98 2.46
CA GLU A 55 -6.41 -7.78 1.12
C GLU A 55 -7.43 -7.03 0.26
N ALA A 56 -6.96 -6.03 -0.48
CA ALA A 56 -7.79 -5.25 -1.39
C ALA A 56 -7.00 -4.81 -2.63
N SER A 57 -7.69 -4.62 -3.75
CA SER A 57 -7.10 -3.92 -4.90
C SER A 57 -6.71 -2.51 -4.49
N GLY A 58 -5.51 -2.08 -4.87
CA GLY A 58 -4.97 -0.78 -4.54
C GLY A 58 -4.29 -0.09 -5.73
N GLY A 59 -3.28 0.71 -5.42
CA GLY A 59 -2.57 1.53 -6.40
C GLY A 59 -3.28 2.86 -6.64
N SER A 60 -2.59 3.97 -6.39
CA SER A 60 -3.19 5.31 -6.38
C SER A 60 -3.94 5.66 -7.68
N ALA A 61 -3.33 5.42 -8.84
CA ALA A 61 -3.96 5.69 -10.13
C ALA A 61 -5.13 4.73 -10.43
N GLY A 62 -5.03 3.47 -10.00
CA GLY A 62 -6.10 2.49 -10.12
C GLY A 62 -7.33 2.90 -9.31
N ASN A 63 -7.11 3.36 -8.07
CA ASN A 63 -8.16 3.87 -7.22
C ASN A 63 -8.81 5.14 -7.80
N THR A 64 -8.02 6.07 -8.37
CA THR A 64 -8.58 7.25 -9.08
C THR A 64 -9.43 6.87 -10.29
N ALA A 65 -9.08 5.80 -11.02
CA ALA A 65 -9.90 5.31 -12.13
C ALA A 65 -11.18 4.60 -11.66
N ALA A 66 -11.15 3.97 -10.48
CA ALA A 66 -12.30 3.27 -9.91
C ALA A 66 -13.37 4.24 -9.37
N GLY A 67 -12.95 5.42 -8.88
CA GLY A 67 -13.82 6.46 -8.32
C GLY A 67 -13.71 6.55 -6.81
#